data_AF-A0A7J9ZTD6-F1
#
_entry.id   AF-A0A7J9ZTD6-F1
#
_cell.length_a   1.000
_cell.length_b   1.000
_cell.length_c   1.000
_cell.angle_alpha   90.00
_cell.angle_beta   90.00
_cell.angle_gamma   90.00
#
_symmetry.space_group_name_H-M   'P 1'
#
loop_
_entity.id
_entity.type
_entity.pdbx_description
1 polymer ?
#
loop_
_entity_poly.entity_id
_entity_poly.type
_entity_poly.pdbx_seq_one_letter_code
_entity_poly.pdbx_strand_id
1 'polypeptide(L)'
;MTADQPPPRDEAILRLLQDRAGQPTEVVLRDDTRLTVFNIAWGYDLGDEYAHVTTNISPDIEGAAVDFFFTSSVVAVRDPENGVVLLEVP
;
A
#
# COMPACT_ATOMS: atom_id res chain seq x y z
N MET A 1 -25.80 1.00 -18.17
CA MET A 1 -24.44 1.10 -18.72
C MET A 1 -23.52 0.63 -17.61
N THR A 2 -23.14 -0.64 -17.59
CA THR A 2 -22.09 -1.11 -16.68
C THR A 2 -20.80 -0.51 -17.22
N ALA A 3 -20.22 0.46 -16.51
CA ALA A 3 -18.84 0.82 -16.79
C ALA A 3 -18.03 -0.44 -16.48
N ASP A 4 -17.38 -1.00 -17.50
CA ASP A 4 -16.41 -2.08 -17.29
C ASP A 4 -15.27 -1.47 -16.47
N GLN A 5 -15.13 -1.91 -15.22
CA GLN A 5 -13.97 -1.55 -14.40
C GLN A 5 -12.74 -2.18 -15.06
N PRO A 6 -11.66 -1.43 -15.31
CA PRO A 6 -10.44 -2.02 -15.82
C PRO A 6 -9.83 -2.98 -14.77
N PRO A 7 -9.05 -3.98 -15.20
CA PRO A 7 -8.41 -4.90 -14.27
C PRO A 7 -7.38 -4.16 -13.38
N PRO A 8 -7.31 -4.46 -12.08
CA PRO A 8 -6.31 -3.86 -11.20
C PRO A 8 -4.86 -4.19 -11.60
N ARG A 9 -3.94 -3.26 -11.36
CA ARG A 9 -2.49 -3.40 -11.66
C ARG A 9 -1.58 -3.51 -10.44
N ASP A 10 -2.17 -3.42 -9.26
CA ASP A 10 -1.49 -3.27 -7.98
C ASP A 10 -1.76 -4.43 -7.01
N GLU A 11 -2.36 -5.52 -7.51
CA GLU A 11 -2.73 -6.68 -6.69
C GLU A 11 -1.55 -7.24 -5.91
N ALA A 12 -0.34 -7.23 -6.48
CA ALA A 12 0.87 -7.69 -5.81
C ALA A 12 1.23 -6.83 -4.59
N ILE A 13 1.05 -5.50 -4.69
CA ILE A 13 1.30 -4.55 -3.60
C ILE A 13 0.29 -4.81 -2.47
N LEU A 14 -1.00 -4.83 -2.83
CA LEU A 14 -2.07 -5.00 -1.85
C LEU A 14 -2.01 -6.36 -1.17
N ARG A 15 -1.68 -7.42 -1.90
CA ARG A 15 -1.53 -8.76 -1.35
C ARG A 15 -0.36 -8.83 -0.37
N LEU A 16 0.79 -8.25 -0.72
CA LEU A 16 1.95 -8.20 0.17
C LEU A 16 1.63 -7.44 1.48
N LEU A 17 0.96 -6.29 1.38
CA LEU A 17 0.58 -5.50 2.56
C LEU A 17 -0.48 -6.21 3.42
N GLN A 18 -1.41 -6.94 2.81
CA GLN A 18 -2.36 -7.79 3.54
C GLN A 18 -1.69 -8.97 4.23
N ASP A 19 -0.79 -9.68 3.55
CA ASP A 19 -0.06 -10.84 4.10
C ASP A 19 0.84 -10.42 5.28
N ARG A 20 1.23 -9.14 5.33
CA ARG A 20 2.04 -8.54 6.40
C ARG A 20 1.22 -7.74 7.41
N ALA A 21 -0.11 -7.86 7.42
CA ALA A 21 -0.93 -7.14 8.40
C ALA A 21 -0.47 -7.42 9.85
N GLY A 22 -0.29 -6.34 10.61
CA GLY A 22 0.26 -6.35 11.97
C GLY A 22 1.80 -6.34 12.05
N GLN A 23 2.50 -6.47 10.93
CA GLN A 23 3.97 -6.40 10.87
C GLN A 23 4.41 -5.07 10.26
N PRO A 24 5.42 -4.38 10.83
CA PRO A 24 5.93 -3.15 10.24
C PRO A 24 6.48 -3.42 8.85
N THR A 25 6.09 -2.56 7.90
CA THR A 25 6.47 -2.66 6.50
C THR A 25 6.77 -1.26 5.98
N GLU A 26 7.96 -1.06 5.38
CA GLU A 26 8.32 0.22 4.76
C GLU A 26 7.76 0.27 3.33
N VAL A 27 6.90 1.24 3.05
CA VAL A 27 6.44 1.56 1.69
C VAL A 27 7.19 2.79 1.21
N VAL A 28 7.88 2.66 0.07
CA VAL A 28 8.62 3.75 -0.56
C VAL A 28 7.82 4.27 -1.74
N LEU A 29 7.56 5.58 -1.74
CA LEU A 29 6.83 6.28 -2.80
C LEU A 29 7.79 6.92 -3.80
N ARG A 30 7.27 7.28 -4.99
CA ARG A 30 8.02 7.88 -6.10
C ARG A 30 8.65 9.22 -5.76
N ASP A 31 8.14 9.94 -4.76
CA ASP A 31 8.68 11.20 -4.26
C ASP A 31 9.69 11.01 -3.13
N ASP A 32 10.24 9.80 -2.99
CA ASP A 32 11.15 9.36 -1.93
C ASP A 32 10.54 9.35 -0.52
N THR A 33 9.23 9.62 -0.37
CA THR A 33 8.52 9.47 0.90
C THR A 33 8.55 8.01 1.35
N ARG A 34 8.79 7.79 2.65
CA ARG A 34 8.81 6.46 3.27
C ARG A 34 7.77 6.40 4.37
N LEU A 35 6.87 5.42 4.25
CA LEU A 35 5.76 5.21 5.17
C LEU A 35 5.95 3.90 5.92
N THR A 36 5.67 3.89 7.22
CA THR A 36 5.62 2.66 8.02
C THR A 36 4.18 2.19 8.10
N VAL A 37 3.91 1.06 7.46
CA VAL A 37 2.57 0.48 7.32
C VAL A 37 2.47 -0.80 8.14
N PHE A 38 1.42 -0.90 8.96
CA PHE A 38 1.06 -2.08 9.74
C PHE A 38 -0.25 -2.70 9.26
N ASN A 39 -1.21 -1.87 8.83
CA ASN A 39 -2.47 -2.33 8.25
C ASN A 39 -2.96 -1.32 7.21
N ILE A 40 -3.85 -1.78 6.33
CA ILE A 40 -4.40 -0.97 5.24
C ILE A 40 -5.91 -1.15 5.12
N ALA A 41 -6.59 -0.08 4.74
CA ALA A 41 -7.85 -0.13 4.02
C ALA A 41 -7.62 0.46 2.62
N TRP A 42 -8.27 -0.11 1.61
CA TRP A 42 -8.08 0.33 0.23
C TRP A 42 -9.37 0.23 -0.57
N GLY A 43 -9.43 0.99 -1.67
CA GLY A 43 -10.54 0.99 -2.59
C GLY A 43 -10.10 1.44 -3.98
N TYR A 44 -10.91 1.11 -4.99
CA TYR A 44 -10.77 1.60 -6.34
C TYR A 44 -11.96 2.50 -6.64
N ASP A 45 -11.70 3.67 -7.22
CA ASP A 45 -12.77 4.47 -7.80
C ASP A 45 -13.16 3.92 -9.17
N LEU A 46 -14.33 4.35 -9.66
CA LEU A 46 -14.85 3.88 -10.94
C LEU A 46 -13.92 4.29 -12.09
N GLY A 47 -13.35 3.32 -12.79
CA GLY A 47 -12.40 3.51 -13.88
C GLY A 47 -10.92 3.46 -13.46
N ASP A 48 -10.61 3.30 -12.17
CA ASP A 48 -9.22 3.25 -11.70
C ASP A 48 -8.61 1.84 -11.78
N GLU A 49 -7.37 1.78 -12.25
CA GLU A 49 -6.52 0.57 -12.25
C GLU A 49 -5.69 0.42 -10.96
N TYR A 50 -5.65 1.45 -10.12
CA TYR A 50 -4.82 1.54 -8.92
C TYR A 50 -5.66 2.00 -7.73
N ALA A 51 -5.46 1.36 -6.59
CA ALA A 51 -6.19 1.67 -5.37
C ALA A 51 -5.66 2.93 -4.68
N HIS A 52 -6.56 3.65 -4.02
CA HIS A 52 -6.20 4.51 -2.90
C HIS A 52 -6.09 3.66 -1.63
N VAL A 53 -5.13 4.00 -0.77
CA VAL A 53 -4.79 3.25 0.45
C VAL A 53 -4.75 4.22 1.62
N THR A 54 -5.42 3.85 2.71
CA THR A 54 -5.30 4.51 4.03
C THR A 54 -4.65 3.54 5.01
N THR A 55 -3.61 3.98 5.71
CA THR A 55 -2.80 3.10 6.58
C THR A 55 -3.16 3.22 8.05
N ASN A 56 -2.91 2.15 8.80
CA ASN A 56 -2.82 2.15 10.26
C ASN A 56 -4.11 2.57 11.01
N ILE A 57 -5.28 2.45 10.36
CA ILE A 57 -6.56 2.87 10.94
C ILE A 57 -7.26 1.77 11.75
N SER A 58 -7.01 0.49 11.47
CA SER A 58 -7.70 -0.61 12.15
C SER A 58 -6.96 -1.95 12.02
N PRO A 59 -6.57 -2.59 13.14
CA PRO A 59 -6.61 -2.03 14.50
C PRO A 59 -5.74 -0.76 14.60
N ASP A 60 -6.09 0.12 15.53
CA ASP A 60 -5.28 1.29 15.87
C ASP A 60 -3.91 0.84 16.40
N ILE A 61 -2.84 1.53 15.99
CA ILE A 61 -1.47 1.28 16.43
C ILE A 61 -0.98 2.55 17.10
N GLU A 62 -0.76 2.49 18.42
CA GLU A 62 -0.34 3.64 19.21
C GLU A 62 0.93 4.28 18.63
N GLY A 63 0.84 5.58 18.30
CA GLY A 63 1.96 6.36 17.76
C GLY A 63 2.25 6.15 16.28
N ALA A 64 1.51 5.28 15.56
CA ALA A 64 1.63 5.17 14.12
C ALA A 64 0.94 6.35 13.40
N ALA A 65 1.54 6.82 12.31
CA ALA A 65 0.91 7.79 11.44
C ALA A 65 -0.23 7.14 10.64
N VAL A 66 -1.28 7.91 10.35
CA VAL A 66 -2.31 7.55 9.37
C VAL A 66 -1.96 8.26 8.08
N ASP A 67 -1.62 7.49 7.06
CA ASP A 67 -1.21 8.00 5.75
C ASP A 67 -2.27 7.69 4.70
N PHE A 68 -2.25 8.48 3.62
CA PHE A 68 -3.07 8.24 2.43
C PHE A 68 -2.18 8.31 1.19
N PHE A 69 -2.23 7.28 0.35
CA PHE A 69 -1.47 7.24 -0.91
C PHE A 69 -2.16 6.38 -1.98
N PHE A 70 -1.72 6.51 -3.23
CA PHE A 70 -2.14 5.62 -4.32
C PHE A 70 -1.07 4.57 -4.58
N THR A 71 -1.47 3.33 -4.85
CA THR A 71 -0.52 2.24 -5.19
C THR A 71 0.30 2.54 -6.45
N SER A 72 -0.21 3.38 -7.36
CA SER A 72 0.52 3.89 -8.53
C SER A 72 1.73 4.77 -8.19
N SER A 73 1.84 5.23 -6.95
CA SER A 73 2.99 5.99 -6.43
C SER A 73 4.02 5.11 -5.74
N VAL A 74 3.73 3.84 -5.46
CA VAL A 74 4.67 2.92 -4.79
C VAL A 74 5.76 2.51 -5.76
N VAL A 75 7.02 2.58 -5.33
CA VAL A 75 8.18 2.09 -6.09
C VAL A 75 8.83 0.87 -5.45
N ALA A 76 8.70 0.73 -4.13
CA ALA A 76 9.19 -0.44 -3.43
C ALA A 76 8.44 -0.69 -2.12
N VAL A 77 8.40 -1.97 -1.71
CA VAL A 77 7.99 -2.39 -0.38
C VAL A 77 9.16 -3.15 0.26
N ARG A 78 9.51 -2.80 1.49
CA ARG A 78 10.69 -3.31 2.19
C ARG A 78 10.37 -3.78 3.59
N ASP A 79 11.17 -4.73 4.05
CA ASP A 79 11.23 -5.10 5.46
C ASP A 79 12.08 -4.05 6.20
N PRO A 80 11.49 -3.29 7.15
CA PRO A 80 12.21 -2.22 7.84
C PRO A 80 13.27 -2.73 8.81
N GLU A 81 13.21 -3.99 9.26
CA GLU A 81 14.19 -4.52 10.23
C GLU A 81 15.56 -4.78 9.60
N ASN A 82 15.58 -5.23 8.35
CA ASN A 82 16.79 -5.67 7.66
C ASN A 82 17.03 -4.96 6.30
N GLY A 83 16.09 -4.13 5.85
CA GLY A 83 16.17 -3.39 4.59
C GLY A 83 15.97 -4.24 3.33
N VAL A 84 15.57 -5.51 3.46
CA VAL A 84 15.31 -6.40 2.33
C VAL A 84 14.14 -5.86 1.52
N VAL A 85 14.32 -5.83 0.20
CA VAL A 85 13.24 -5.48 -0.73
C VAL A 85 12.32 -6.68 -0.90
N LEU A 86 11.07 -6.51 -0.49
CA LEU A 86 10.03 -7.53 -0.58
C LEU A 86 9.31 -7.48 -1.94
N LEU A 87 9.20 -6.28 -2.52
CA LEU A 87 8.65 -6.04 -3.84
C LEU A 87 9.26 -4.77 -4.45
N GLU A 88 9.68 -4.84 -5.71
CA GLU A 88 9.96 -3.66 -6.54
C GLU A 88 8.82 -3.45 -7.52
N VAL A 89 8.44 -2.19 -7.73
CA VAL A 89 7.38 -1.80 -8.64
C VAL A 89 8.00 -0.89 -9.71
N PRO A 90 7.82 -1.20 -11.01
CA PRO A 90 8.39 -0.43 -12.11
C PRO A 90 7.83 0.98 -12.27
#